data_AF-A0A0F7GDU9-F1
#
_entry.id   AF-A0A0F7GDU9-F1
#
_cell.length_a   1.000
_cell.length_b   1.000
_cell.length_c   1.000
_cell.angle_alpha   90.00
_cell.angle_beta   90.00
_cell.angle_gamma   90.00
#
_symmetry.space_group_name_H-M   'P 1'
#
loop_
_entity.id
_entity.type
_entity.pdbx_description
1 polymer ?
#
loop_
_entity_poly.entity_id
_entity_poly.type
_entity_poly.pdbx_seq_one_letter_code
_entity_poly.pdbx_strand_id
1 'polypeptide(L)'
;MGLTLGEAIRHIVNKNYAIVAADLFDECLGKKYGEVAKVPAKDKTTWPIKIEDKLKEVHQAKLTEGEFKWTRQDVASDTYIEVKLWLEDELGVPHKEVDRSFKLGVN
;
A
#
# COMPACT_ATOMS: atom_id res chain seq x y z
N MET A 1 -0.58 3.36 16.41
CA MET A 1 -1.23 2.23 15.74
C MET A 1 -1.35 2.60 14.26
N GLY A 2 -0.97 1.71 13.35
CA GLY A 2 -1.16 1.92 11.90
C GLY A 2 -2.56 1.56 11.46
N LEU A 3 -2.92 1.87 10.21
CA LEU A 3 -4.20 1.49 9.61
C LEU A 3 -4.32 -0.03 9.55
N THR A 4 -5.50 -0.55 9.85
CA THR A 4 -5.83 -1.93 9.49
C THR A 4 -6.01 -2.06 7.98
N LEU A 5 -5.88 -3.28 7.45
CA LEU A 5 -6.12 -3.56 6.02
C LEU A 5 -7.51 -3.07 5.57
N GLY A 6 -8.54 -3.26 6.41
CA GLY A 6 -9.90 -2.80 6.10
C GLY A 6 -10.04 -1.28 6.03
N GLU A 7 -9.29 -0.54 6.87
CA GLU A 7 -9.25 0.92 6.82
C GLU A 7 -8.49 1.41 5.58
N ALA A 8 -7.34 0.81 5.28
CA ALA A 8 -6.57 1.14 4.08
C ALA A 8 -7.40 0.92 2.80
N ILE A 9 -8.09 -0.23 2.68
CA ILE A 9 -9.01 -0.51 1.57
C ILE A 9 -10.09 0.57 1.48
N ARG A 10 -10.74 0.93 2.59
CA ARG A 10 -11.77 1.98 2.61
C ARG A 10 -11.20 3.33 2.12
N HIS A 11 -9.99 3.69 2.53
CA HIS A 11 -9.35 4.92 2.09
C HIS A 11 -9.00 4.90 0.59
N ILE A 12 -8.52 3.78 0.05
CA ILE A 12 -8.24 3.63 -1.39
C ILE A 12 -9.54 3.74 -2.20
N VAL A 13 -10.61 3.06 -1.78
CA VAL A 13 -11.94 3.16 -2.43
C VAL A 13 -12.44 4.60 -2.45
N ASN A 14 -12.25 5.33 -1.34
CA ASN A 14 -12.62 6.74 -1.21
C ASN A 14 -11.61 7.71 -1.84
N LYS A 15 -10.56 7.21 -2.52
CA LYS A 15 -9.50 8.01 -3.15
C LYS A 15 -8.71 8.89 -2.17
N ASN A 16 -8.69 8.53 -0.90
CA ASN A 16 -7.92 9.17 0.17
C ASN A 16 -6.50 8.58 0.24
N TYR A 17 -5.77 8.63 -0.87
CA TYR A 17 -4.47 7.96 -1.02
C TYR A 17 -3.40 8.50 -0.07
N ALA A 18 -3.43 9.80 0.25
CA ALA A 18 -2.45 10.43 1.14
C ALA A 18 -2.40 9.78 2.53
N ILE A 19 -3.55 9.35 3.07
CA ILE A 19 -3.64 8.70 4.38
C ILE A 19 -2.96 7.32 4.33
N VAL A 20 -3.20 6.57 3.26
CA VAL A 20 -2.61 5.24 3.04
C VAL A 20 -1.12 5.33 2.76
N ALA A 21 -0.70 6.34 2.00
CA ALA A 21 0.70 6.60 1.71
C ALA A 21 1.50 6.95 2.97
N ALA A 22 0.95 7.81 3.84
CA ALA A 22 1.57 8.16 5.11
C ALA A 22 1.69 6.95 6.05
N ASP A 23 0.67 6.10 6.09
CA ASP A 23 0.68 4.88 6.90
C ASP A 23 1.70 3.83 6.38
N LEU A 24 1.73 3.57 5.07
CA LEU A 24 2.72 2.68 4.44
C LEU A 24 4.15 3.18 4.65
N PHE A 25 4.35 4.49 4.54
CA PHE A 25 5.62 5.13 4.85
C PHE A 25 6.02 4.91 6.32
N ASP A 26 5.11 5.16 7.27
CA ASP A 26 5.41 4.97 8.70
C ASP A 26 5.64 3.50 9.06
N GLU A 27 4.88 2.57 8.46
CA GLU A 27 5.04 1.13 8.66
C GLU A 27 6.41 0.65 8.17
N CYS A 28 6.81 1.05 6.95
CA CYS A 28 8.06 0.58 6.35
C CYS A 28 9.28 1.34 6.89
N LEU A 29 9.22 2.67 6.99
CA LEU A 29 10.37 3.54 7.29
C LEU A 29 10.38 4.09 8.71
N GLY A 30 9.21 4.23 9.36
CA GLY A 30 9.09 4.85 10.67
C GLY A 30 9.26 3.88 11.84
N LYS A 31 8.67 2.68 11.77
CA LYS A 31 8.58 1.77 12.93
C LYS A 31 9.29 0.43 12.78
N LYS A 32 9.37 -0.14 11.57
CA LYS A 32 9.73 -1.55 11.39
C LYS A 32 11.08 -1.77 10.70
N TYR A 33 11.45 -0.91 9.75
CA TYR A 33 12.69 -1.04 8.99
C TYR A 33 13.49 0.25 8.88
N GLY A 34 13.27 1.24 9.76
CA GLY A 34 13.97 2.53 9.71
C GLY A 34 15.51 2.44 9.74
N GLU A 35 16.06 1.37 10.33
CA GLU A 35 17.51 1.07 10.35
C GLU A 35 17.98 0.21 9.16
N VAL A 36 17.08 -0.52 8.50
CA VAL A 36 17.39 -1.48 7.41
C VAL A 36 17.12 -0.89 6.03
N ALA A 37 16.20 0.08 5.94
CA ALA A 37 15.81 0.71 4.70
C ALA A 37 16.96 1.53 4.11
N LYS A 38 17.27 1.29 2.83
CA LYS A 38 18.36 1.97 2.09
C LYS A 38 18.04 3.39 1.66
N VAL A 39 17.15 4.09 2.37
CA VAL A 39 16.67 5.42 1.96
C VAL A 39 17.58 6.52 2.51
N PRO A 40 18.20 7.34 1.64
CA PRO A 40 18.91 8.53 2.08
C PRO A 40 17.96 9.47 2.82
N ALA A 41 18.40 10.07 3.93
CA ALA A 41 17.57 10.96 4.75
C ALA A 41 16.93 12.13 3.96
N LYS A 42 17.61 12.60 2.91
CA LYS A 42 17.13 13.65 1.98
C LYS A 42 15.92 13.24 1.14
N ASP A 43 15.75 11.95 0.89
CA ASP A 43 14.67 11.42 0.05
C ASP A 43 13.43 11.05 0.88
N LYS A 44 13.56 10.90 2.22
CA LYS A 44 12.48 10.53 3.15
C LYS A 44 11.25 11.43 3.06
N THR A 45 11.43 12.72 2.76
CA THR A 45 10.32 13.68 2.59
C THR A 45 9.55 13.52 1.28
N THR A 46 10.14 12.87 0.28
CA THR A 46 9.51 12.66 -1.05
C THR A 46 8.77 11.33 -1.16
N TRP A 47 9.08 10.37 -0.29
CA TRP A 47 8.48 9.04 -0.31
C TRP A 47 6.97 9.01 -0.12
N PRO A 48 6.36 9.77 0.80
CA PRO A 48 4.90 9.82 0.92
C PRO A 48 4.23 10.23 -0.40
N ILE A 49 4.83 11.17 -1.13
CA ILE A 49 4.33 11.62 -2.45
C ILE A 49 4.50 10.51 -3.49
N LYS A 50 5.66 9.85 -3.54
CA LYS A 50 5.89 8.72 -4.46
C LYS A 50 4.92 7.55 -4.22
N ILE A 51 4.66 7.21 -2.95
CA ILE A 51 3.72 6.15 -2.58
C ILE A 51 2.29 6.55 -2.98
N GLU A 52 1.91 7.82 -2.79
CA GLU A 52 0.60 8.33 -3.20
C GLU A 52 0.41 8.26 -4.72
N ASP A 53 1.40 8.68 -5.51
CA ASP A 53 1.36 8.56 -6.96
C ASP A 53 1.27 7.10 -7.41
N LYS A 54 2.03 6.20 -6.77
CA LYS A 54 1.96 4.77 -7.09
C LYS A 54 0.60 4.17 -6.75
N LEU A 55 -0.01 4.55 -5.62
CA LEU A 55 -1.38 4.15 -5.26
C LEU A 55 -2.39 4.59 -6.32
N LYS A 56 -2.28 5.82 -6.83
CA LYS A 56 -3.16 6.33 -7.89
C LYS A 56 -2.99 5.55 -9.18
N GLU A 57 -1.74 5.33 -9.61
CA GLU A 57 -1.40 4.60 -10.83
C GLU A 57 -1.95 3.19 -10.80
N VAL A 58 -1.64 2.43 -9.74
CA VAL A 58 -2.07 1.03 -9.60
C VAL A 58 -3.59 0.92 -9.46
N HIS A 59 -4.20 1.79 -8.64
CA HIS A 59 -5.66 1.79 -8.48
C HIS A 59 -6.37 2.07 -9.80
N GLN A 60 -5.88 3.05 -10.57
CA GLN A 60 -6.49 3.41 -11.84
C GLN A 60 -6.30 2.31 -12.89
N ALA A 61 -5.11 1.71 -12.98
CA ALA A 61 -4.85 0.58 -13.87
C ALA A 61 -5.77 -0.61 -13.56
N LYS A 62 -5.92 -0.97 -12.28
CA LYS A 62 -6.80 -2.08 -11.85
C LYS A 62 -8.28 -1.76 -11.99
N LEU A 63 -8.70 -0.50 -11.83
CA LEU A 63 -10.08 -0.10 -12.15
C LEU A 63 -10.39 -0.30 -13.64
N THR A 64 -9.44 0.01 -14.53
CA THR A 64 -9.58 -0.20 -15.97
C THR A 64 -9.55 -1.69 -16.34
N GLU A 65 -8.70 -2.49 -15.69
CA GLU A 65 -8.62 -3.94 -15.92
C GLU A 65 -9.83 -4.71 -15.36
N GLY A 66 -10.31 -4.29 -14.19
CA GLY A 66 -11.34 -4.95 -13.40
C GLY A 66 -12.77 -4.45 -13.62
N GLU A 67 -13.00 -3.51 -14.55
CA GLU A 67 -14.26 -2.75 -14.74
C GLU A 67 -15.53 -3.64 -14.80
N PHE A 68 -15.39 -4.92 -15.13
CA PHE A 68 -16.50 -5.89 -15.21
C PHE A 68 -16.31 -7.20 -14.42
N LYS A 69 -15.22 -7.35 -13.66
CA LYS A 69 -14.87 -8.65 -13.03
C LYS A 69 -14.69 -8.61 -11.51
N TRP A 70 -14.31 -7.47 -10.93
CA TRP A 70 -13.93 -7.39 -9.51
C TRP A 70 -14.71 -6.31 -8.77
N THR A 71 -14.92 -6.50 -7.47
CA THR A 71 -15.54 -5.45 -6.66
C THR A 71 -14.55 -4.31 -6.42
N ARG A 72 -15.06 -3.12 -6.12
CA ARG A 72 -14.19 -1.98 -5.73
C ARG A 72 -13.32 -2.30 -4.52
N GLN A 73 -13.79 -3.19 -3.63
CA GLN A 73 -13.02 -3.63 -2.46
C GLN A 73 -11.88 -4.57 -2.85
N ASP A 74 -12.12 -5.50 -3.78
CA ASP A 74 -11.07 -6.39 -4.31
C ASP A 74 -9.97 -5.57 -5.00
N VAL A 75 -10.38 -4.64 -5.87
CA VAL A 75 -9.46 -3.73 -6.56
C VAL A 75 -8.62 -2.93 -5.57
N ALA A 76 -9.23 -2.39 -4.51
CA ALA A 76 -8.53 -1.62 -3.49
C ALA A 76 -7.60 -2.48 -2.61
N SER A 77 -8.02 -3.71 -2.28
CA SER A 77 -7.18 -4.67 -1.54
C SER A 77 -5.94 -5.05 -2.34
N ASP A 78 -6.13 -5.37 -3.61
CA ASP A 78 -5.03 -5.76 -4.50
C ASP A 78 -4.09 -4.58 -4.76
N THR A 79 -4.64 -3.37 -4.91
CA THR A 79 -3.85 -2.12 -4.97
C THR A 79 -2.96 -1.95 -3.74
N TYR A 80 -3.52 -2.11 -2.53
CA TYR A 80 -2.76 -1.96 -1.29
C TYR A 80 -1.60 -2.98 -1.23
N ILE A 81 -1.87 -4.24 -1.53
CA ILE A 81 -0.87 -5.32 -1.49
C ILE A 81 0.24 -5.07 -2.52
N GLU A 82 -0.11 -4.69 -3.75
CA GLU A 82 0.86 -4.47 -4.81
C GLU A 82 1.78 -3.28 -4.49
N VAL A 83 1.21 -2.16 -4.02
CA VAL A 83 2.02 -1.00 -3.63
C VAL A 83 2.88 -1.29 -2.41
N LYS A 84 2.39 -2.08 -1.45
CA LYS A 84 3.19 -2.51 -0.31
C LYS A 84 4.38 -3.37 -0.74
N LEU A 85 4.17 -4.35 -1.61
CA LEU A 85 5.25 -5.19 -2.15
C LEU A 85 6.27 -4.36 -2.94
N TRP A 86 5.79 -3.44 -3.77
CA TRP A 86 6.66 -2.50 -4.49
C TRP A 86 7.50 -1.64 -3.52
N LEU A 87 6.88 -1.11 -2.47
CA LEU A 87 7.57 -0.32 -1.46
C LEU A 87 8.62 -1.16 -0.73
N GLU A 88 8.32 -2.41 -0.38
CA GLU A 88 9.27 -3.29 0.27
C GLU A 88 10.50 -3.59 -0.63
N ASP A 89 10.28 -3.83 -1.93
CA ASP A 89 11.33 -4.06 -2.92
C ASP A 89 12.24 -2.83 -3.09
N GLU A 90 11.64 -1.65 -3.30
CA GLU A 90 12.36 -0.38 -3.44
C GLU A 90 13.21 -0.04 -2.20
N LEU A 91 12.72 -0.38 -1.01
CA LEU A 91 13.42 -0.15 0.26
C LEU A 91 14.46 -1.22 0.57
N GLY A 92 14.48 -2.33 -0.17
CA GLY A 92 15.33 -3.49 0.05
C GLY A 92 15.05 -4.20 1.38
N VAL A 93 13.81 -4.14 1.86
CA VAL A 93 13.38 -4.78 3.10
C VAL A 93 12.77 -6.16 2.77
N PRO A 94 13.06 -7.21 3.57
CA PRO A 94 12.54 -8.53 3.28
C PRO A 94 11.02 -8.55 3.38
N HIS A 95 10.35 -9.09 2.35
CA HIS A 95 8.92 -9.35 2.38
C HIS A 95 8.60 -10.23 3.58
N LYS A 96 7.98 -9.66 4.62
CA LYS A 96 7.30 -10.49 5.61
C LYS A 96 6.12 -11.09 4.88
N GLU A 97 6.12 -12.42 4.70
CA GLU A 97 5.08 -13.21 4.04
C GLU A 97 3.74 -12.46 4.07
N VAL A 98 3.39 -11.84 2.95
CA VAL A 98 2.07 -11.24 2.79
C VAL A 98 1.14 -12.44 2.81
N ASP A 99 0.43 -12.61 3.93
CA ASP A 99 -0.57 -13.64 4.09
C ASP A 99 -1.71 -13.37 3.10
N ARG A 100 -1.53 -13.84 1.86
CA ARG A 100 -2.51 -13.76 0.77
C ARG A 100 -3.74 -14.62 1.07
N SER A 101 -3.79 -15.30 2.22
CA SER A 101 -4.94 -16.09 2.67
C SER A 101 -5.96 -15.27 3.45
N PHE A 102 -5.76 -13.96 3.66
CA PHE A 102 -6.78 -13.10 4.27
C PHE A 102 -7.93 -12.84 3.29
N LYS A 103 -8.77 -13.86 3.09
CA LYS A 103 -10.12 -13.69 2.56
C LYS A 103 -10.94 -13.01 3.66
N LEU A 104 -11.42 -11.80 3.38
CA LEU A 104 -12.49 -11.17 4.17
C LEU A 104 -13.57 -12.24 4.41
N GLY A 105 -13.76 -12.59 5.67
CA GLY A 105 -14.53 -13.76 6.09
C GLY A 105 -15.90 -13.81 5.44
N VAL A 106 -16.10 -14.83 4.60
CA VAL A 106 -17.41 -15.47 4.47
C VAL A 106 -17.50 -16.40 5.67
N ASN A 107 -18.24 -15.96 6.68
CA ASN A 107 -18.78 -16.85 7.71
C ASN A 107 -20.26 -17.06 7.39
#